data_AF-A0A1Q6XL34-F1
#
_entry.id   AF-A0A1Q6XL34-F1
#
_cell.length_a   1.000
_cell.length_b   1.000
_cell.length_c   1.000
_cell.angle_alpha   90.00
_cell.angle_beta   90.00
_cell.angle_gamma   90.00
#
_symmetry.space_group_name_H-M   'P 1'
#
loop_
_entity.id
_entity.type
_entity.pdbx_description
1 polymer ?
#
loop_
_entity_poly.entity_id
_entity_poly.type
_entity_poly.pdbx_seq_one_letter_code
_entity_poly.pdbx_strand_id
1 'polypeptide(L)'
;MKSDSPGGRARALAVLGTGSDVGKSVIAAGLCRLLARKGIRVAPFKAQNMSLNSFVTADGGEIGRAQALQAEACGLPPHVDMNPILLKPESDQRAQVIVHGKVWGRYEGRQYLEQTRELVRHVRDSYERLARAYEVLVIEGAGSAAELNLRDRDLANWTMVEFADAAVVLVADIDRGGVFAQVIGTIELLAPQERQRVAGVVVNKFRGDVSLFADGVALLEARTNVPVLGVLPFLRDMELDQEDSVERDRSRQPPFTAQAVNVAVTLVPHLSNFTDFNALAGECDVVLRYAATPSDLVGADVVVLPGTKNTIDDLEHLRSRGFGEALAHHVARGGELVGICGGYQMLGREVSDPDGVEAGGQTPGMGFLDVVTELLPDKRTTQVEARPLLGNVAPDSTVSGYEIHMGRTRRGSVAPSFRILRRSGKDLSQGGP
;
A
#
# COMPACT_ATOMS: atom_id res chain seq x y z
N MET A 1 20.04 36.09 8.62
CA MET A 1 20.81 35.99 9.89
C MET A 1 21.09 34.52 10.14
N LYS A 2 22.26 34.24 10.70
CA LYS A 2 23.01 32.98 10.64
C LYS A 2 22.22 31.74 11.07
N SER A 3 22.49 30.65 10.35
CA SER A 3 22.20 29.27 10.70
C SER A 3 22.98 28.87 11.94
N ASP A 4 22.36 28.98 13.10
CA ASP A 4 22.74 28.27 14.31
C ASP A 4 21.67 27.23 14.59
N SER A 5 21.88 25.98 14.16
CA SER A 5 21.18 24.84 14.74
C SER A 5 22.21 23.87 15.33
N PRO A 6 22.61 24.08 16.60
CA PRO A 6 23.41 23.10 17.32
C PRO A 6 22.51 21.88 17.57
N GLY A 7 22.85 20.73 16.98
CA GLY A 7 22.45 19.38 17.41
C GLY A 7 21.06 19.19 18.04
N GLY A 8 20.00 19.78 17.50
CA GLY A 8 18.64 19.65 18.00
C GLY A 8 17.95 18.40 17.41
N ARG A 9 17.23 17.64 18.26
CA ARG A 9 16.34 16.55 17.82
C ARG A 9 15.30 17.11 16.84
N ALA A 10 15.02 16.39 15.75
CA ALA A 10 14.00 16.78 14.77
C ALA A 10 12.67 17.14 15.46
N ARG A 11 11.98 18.15 14.93
CA ARG A 11 10.60 18.44 15.34
C ARG A 11 9.67 17.38 14.75
N ALA A 12 8.65 16.97 15.49
CA ALA A 12 7.72 15.95 15.03
C ALA A 12 6.29 16.47 14.94
N LEU A 13 5.63 16.16 13.83
CA LEU A 13 4.21 16.40 13.61
C LEU A 13 3.54 15.07 13.29
N ALA A 14 2.68 14.61 14.18
CA ALA A 14 1.90 13.39 13.99
C ALA A 14 0.54 13.70 13.37
N VAL A 15 0.16 12.92 12.36
CA VAL A 15 -1.12 12.92 11.68
C VAL A 15 -1.89 11.69 12.18
N LEU A 16 -2.72 11.89 13.20
CA LEU A 16 -3.62 10.86 13.70
C LEU A 16 -5.01 11.04 13.08
N GLY A 17 -5.88 10.04 13.20
CA GLY A 17 -7.21 10.06 12.58
C GLY A 17 -8.31 9.73 13.58
N THR A 18 -9.55 10.09 13.26
CA THR A 18 -10.73 9.61 14.00
C THR A 18 -11.13 8.17 13.61
N GLY A 19 -10.43 7.59 12.63
CA GLY A 19 -10.63 6.21 12.16
C GLY A 19 -9.71 5.83 11.00
N SER A 20 -9.88 4.60 10.50
CA SER A 20 -9.23 4.13 9.27
C SER A 20 -9.80 4.84 8.03
N ASP A 21 -8.95 5.07 7.03
CA ASP A 21 -9.34 5.65 5.74
C ASP A 21 -10.01 7.06 5.84
N VAL A 22 -9.67 7.83 6.88
CA VAL A 22 -10.04 9.26 6.98
C VAL A 22 -9.13 10.18 6.13
N GLY A 23 -8.10 9.61 5.51
CA GLY A 23 -7.14 10.30 4.64
C GLY A 23 -5.82 10.71 5.29
N LYS A 24 -5.45 10.11 6.43
CA LYS A 24 -4.17 10.38 7.13
C LYS A 24 -2.97 10.35 6.18
N SER A 25 -2.85 9.31 5.36
CA SER A 25 -1.72 9.07 4.46
C SER A 25 -1.60 10.18 3.40
N VAL A 26 -2.73 10.65 2.85
CA VAL A 26 -2.79 11.79 1.90
C VAL A 26 -2.42 13.11 2.59
N ILE A 27 -2.94 13.36 3.79
CA ILE A 27 -2.60 14.57 4.56
C ILE A 27 -1.11 14.57 4.92
N ALA A 28 -0.57 13.45 5.37
CA ALA A 28 0.85 13.29 5.66
C ALA A 28 1.71 13.55 4.41
N ALA A 29 1.35 13.00 3.25
CA ALA A 29 2.03 13.26 1.99
C ALA A 29 1.94 14.75 1.58
N GLY A 30 0.78 15.38 1.73
CA GLY A 30 0.59 16.80 1.46
C GLY A 30 1.46 17.70 2.35
N LEU A 31 1.54 17.39 3.65
CA LEU A 31 2.41 18.09 4.60
C LEU A 31 3.90 17.88 4.27
N CYS A 32 4.30 16.65 3.95
CA CYS A 32 5.64 16.33 3.46
C CYS A 32 6.00 17.18 2.24
N ARG A 33 5.11 17.23 1.23
CA ARG A 33 5.32 18.01 0.00
C ARG A 33 5.41 19.51 0.28
N LEU A 34 4.54 20.03 1.15
CA LEU A 34 4.53 21.44 1.53
C LEU A 34 5.84 21.85 2.20
N LEU A 35 6.32 21.06 3.17
CA LEU A 35 7.55 21.33 3.90
C LEU A 35 8.78 21.22 2.99
N ALA A 36 8.85 20.19 2.14
CA ALA A 36 9.93 20.01 1.18
C ALA A 36 10.00 21.18 0.18
N ARG A 37 8.85 21.66 -0.34
CA ARG A 37 8.79 22.84 -1.22
C ARG A 37 9.23 24.14 -0.54
N LYS A 38 9.14 24.21 0.80
CA LYS A 38 9.68 25.32 1.60
C LYS A 38 11.18 25.18 1.91
N GLY A 39 11.85 24.17 1.36
CA GLY A 39 13.27 23.90 1.61
C GLY A 39 13.56 23.32 2.99
N ILE A 40 12.55 22.86 3.72
CA ILE A 40 12.72 22.21 5.02
C ILE A 40 13.12 20.76 4.78
N ARG A 41 14.19 20.28 5.44
CA ARG A 41 14.58 18.87 5.39
C ARG A 41 13.56 18.03 6.17
N VAL A 42 12.59 17.47 5.46
CA VAL A 42 11.49 16.68 6.03
C VAL A 42 11.59 15.22 5.57
N ALA A 43 11.27 14.28 6.47
CA ALA A 43 11.08 12.88 6.12
C ALA A 43 9.77 12.34 6.71
N PRO A 44 9.11 11.39 6.04
CA PRO A 44 7.94 10.72 6.58
C PRO A 44 8.34 9.60 7.52
N PHE A 45 7.42 9.23 8.41
CA PHE A 45 7.60 8.10 9.32
C PHE A 45 6.27 7.45 9.67
N LYS A 46 6.15 6.14 9.48
CA LYS A 46 5.03 5.34 9.99
C LYS A 46 5.60 4.13 10.71
N ALA A 47 5.54 4.15 12.04
CA ALA A 47 6.14 3.13 12.90
C ALA A 47 5.70 1.72 12.52
N GLN A 48 4.40 1.54 12.28
CA GLN A 48 3.79 0.30 11.83
C GLN A 48 2.75 0.58 10.76
N ASN A 49 2.88 -0.11 9.62
CA ASN A 49 1.82 -0.20 8.62
C ASN A 49 1.26 -1.63 8.56
N MET A 50 0.00 -1.78 8.17
CA MET A 50 -0.62 -3.03 7.77
C MET A 50 -1.17 -2.85 6.36
N SER A 51 -0.48 -3.38 5.34
CA SER A 51 -0.92 -3.24 3.94
C SER A 51 -0.36 -4.36 3.08
N LEU A 52 -1.16 -4.78 2.09
CA LEU A 52 -0.73 -5.71 1.06
C LEU A 52 0.07 -5.03 -0.06
N ASN A 53 -0.08 -3.72 -0.22
CA ASN A 53 0.60 -2.91 -1.21
C ASN A 53 1.96 -2.47 -0.68
N SER A 54 3.03 -2.87 -1.36
CA SER A 54 4.39 -2.53 -0.94
C SER A 54 5.26 -2.00 -2.06
N PHE A 55 6.35 -1.36 -1.68
CA PHE A 55 7.43 -0.94 -2.54
C PHE A 55 8.74 -1.59 -2.07
N VAL A 56 9.66 -1.86 -3.00
CA VAL A 56 11.00 -2.36 -2.69
C VAL A 56 12.00 -1.21 -2.77
N THR A 57 12.71 -0.92 -1.68
CA THR A 57 13.73 0.14 -1.64
C THR A 57 14.96 -0.21 -2.48
N ALA A 58 15.85 0.76 -2.69
CA ALA A 58 17.10 0.56 -3.43
C ALA A 58 17.95 -0.61 -2.89
N ASP A 59 17.95 -0.78 -1.56
CA ASP A 59 18.67 -1.83 -0.85
C ASP A 59 17.91 -3.17 -0.79
N GLY A 60 16.78 -3.28 -1.51
CA GLY A 60 15.97 -4.49 -1.55
C GLY A 60 15.05 -4.67 -0.33
N GLY A 61 14.84 -3.65 0.49
CA GLY A 61 13.95 -3.72 1.64
C GLY A 61 12.49 -3.45 1.25
N GLU A 62 11.54 -4.14 1.86
CA GLU A 62 10.10 -3.92 1.61
C GLU A 62 9.49 -2.88 2.56
N ILE A 63 8.72 -1.92 2.04
CA ILE A 63 7.97 -0.92 2.81
C ILE A 63 6.55 -0.77 2.27
N GLY A 64 5.63 -0.20 3.04
CA GLY A 64 4.28 0.13 2.57
C GLY A 64 4.29 1.14 1.40
N ARG A 65 3.39 0.97 0.43
CA ARG A 65 3.31 1.86 -0.75
C ARG A 65 2.99 3.31 -0.36
N ALA A 66 2.16 3.52 0.66
CA ALA A 66 1.87 4.84 1.19
C ALA A 66 3.12 5.57 1.70
N GLN A 67 4.07 4.87 2.35
CA GLN A 67 5.32 5.48 2.81
C GLN A 67 6.31 5.73 1.67
N ALA A 68 6.28 4.91 0.62
CA ALA A 68 7.02 5.21 -0.61
C ALA A 68 6.53 6.51 -1.26
N LEU A 69 5.21 6.68 -1.37
CA LEU A 69 4.58 7.91 -1.88
C LEU A 69 4.93 9.13 -1.00
N GLN A 70 4.94 8.97 0.33
CA GLN A 70 5.32 10.05 1.23
C GLN A 70 6.81 10.42 1.10
N ALA A 71 7.68 9.45 0.86
CA ALA A 71 9.10 9.70 0.58
C ALA A 71 9.26 10.51 -0.71
N GLU A 72 8.54 10.12 -1.76
CA GLU A 72 8.48 10.85 -3.02
C GLU A 72 7.95 12.28 -2.84
N ALA A 73 6.92 12.46 -2.00
CA ALA A 73 6.41 13.78 -1.66
C ALA A 73 7.49 14.69 -1.02
N CYS A 74 8.40 14.12 -0.23
CA CYS A 74 9.58 14.80 0.30
C CYS A 74 10.71 15.00 -0.74
N GLY A 75 10.65 14.36 -1.90
CA GLY A 75 11.76 14.30 -2.87
C GLY A 75 12.90 13.39 -2.42
N LEU A 76 12.60 12.37 -1.62
CA LEU A 76 13.57 11.43 -1.06
C LEU A 76 13.41 10.03 -1.65
N PRO A 77 14.49 9.25 -1.79
CA PRO A 77 14.37 7.83 -2.10
C PRO A 77 13.66 7.11 -0.95
N PRO A 78 12.72 6.17 -1.23
CA PRO A 78 12.09 5.39 -0.18
C PRO A 78 13.10 4.55 0.60
N HIS A 79 12.97 4.52 1.93
CA HIS A 79 13.91 3.85 2.83
C HIS A 79 13.17 3.10 3.95
N VAL A 80 13.75 1.97 4.40
CA VAL A 80 13.11 1.08 5.40
C VAL A 80 12.90 1.75 6.76
N ASP A 81 13.68 2.78 7.09
CA ASP A 81 13.48 3.56 8.31
C ASP A 81 12.20 4.39 8.30
N MET A 82 11.65 4.70 7.13
CA MET A 82 10.38 5.44 7.02
C MET A 82 9.18 4.54 7.35
N ASN A 83 9.33 3.22 7.25
CA ASN A 83 8.35 2.23 7.66
C ASN A 83 9.04 0.98 8.22
N PRO A 84 9.51 1.01 9.49
CA PRO A 84 10.33 -0.05 10.03
C PRO A 84 9.57 -1.37 10.23
N ILE A 85 8.27 -1.31 10.52
CA ILE A 85 7.41 -2.49 10.69
C ILE A 85 6.30 -2.46 9.63
N LEU A 86 6.22 -3.50 8.80
CA LEU A 86 5.13 -3.71 7.85
C LEU A 86 4.48 -5.07 8.12
N LEU A 87 3.17 -5.04 8.37
CA LEU A 87 2.34 -6.22 8.54
C LEU A 87 1.63 -6.52 7.22
N LYS A 88 1.70 -7.77 6.77
CA LYS A 88 0.98 -8.26 5.61
C LYS A 88 -0.03 -9.33 6.04
N PRO A 89 -1.33 -9.03 6.07
CA PRO A 89 -2.33 -10.03 6.39
C PRO A 89 -2.25 -11.18 5.38
N GLU A 90 -2.12 -12.42 5.87
CA GLU A 90 -2.17 -13.63 5.04
C GLU A 90 -3.55 -14.30 5.18
N SER A 91 -4.21 -14.13 6.33
CA SER A 91 -5.58 -14.57 6.62
C SER A 91 -6.21 -13.69 7.72
N ASP A 92 -7.46 -13.98 8.11
CA ASP A 92 -8.15 -13.27 9.19
C ASP A 92 -7.42 -13.30 10.55
N GLN A 93 -6.56 -14.29 10.76
CA GLN A 93 -5.90 -14.52 12.05
C GLN A 93 -4.37 -14.42 12.01
N ARG A 94 -3.77 -14.39 10.82
CA ARG A 94 -2.31 -14.48 10.63
C ARG A 94 -1.79 -13.34 9.75
N ALA A 95 -0.64 -12.80 10.13
CA ALA A 95 0.09 -11.83 9.33
C ALA A 95 1.58 -12.17 9.24
N GLN A 96 2.16 -11.93 8.07
CA GLN A 96 3.60 -11.84 7.88
C GLN A 96 4.10 -10.51 8.44
N VAL A 97 5.14 -10.57 9.27
CA VAL A 97 5.79 -9.40 9.87
C VAL A 97 7.09 -9.15 9.15
N ILE A 98 7.24 -7.92 8.64
CA ILE A 98 8.46 -7.43 7.99
C ILE A 98 9.09 -6.39 8.90
N VAL A 99 10.36 -6.58 9.23
CA VAL A 99 11.15 -5.66 10.05
C VAL A 99 12.33 -5.16 9.23
N HIS A 100 12.47 -3.84 9.12
CA HIS A 100 13.51 -3.17 8.32
C HIS A 100 13.62 -3.74 6.90
N GLY A 101 12.46 -4.02 6.30
CA GLY A 101 12.33 -4.50 4.93
C GLY A 101 12.62 -5.97 4.69
N LYS A 102 12.81 -6.78 5.73
CA LYS A 102 13.00 -8.23 5.62
C LYS A 102 11.93 -8.99 6.39
N VAL A 103 11.56 -10.17 5.87
CA VAL A 103 10.65 -11.08 6.57
C VAL A 103 11.26 -11.46 7.91
N TRP A 104 10.58 -11.10 8.99
CA TRP A 104 10.99 -11.41 10.37
C TRP A 104 10.34 -12.71 10.84
N GLY A 105 9.06 -12.89 10.53
CA GLY A 105 8.31 -14.09 10.89
C GLY A 105 6.84 -13.98 10.48
N ARG A 106 6.08 -15.01 10.84
CA ARG A 106 4.62 -15.06 10.65
C ARG A 106 3.99 -15.36 11.99
N TYR A 107 3.01 -14.56 12.37
CA TYR A 107 2.43 -14.64 13.71
C TYR A 107 0.91 -14.55 13.63
N GLU A 108 0.26 -15.28 14.51
CA GLU A 108 -1.15 -15.03 14.83
C GLU A 108 -1.28 -13.80 15.73
N GLY A 109 -2.48 -13.20 15.75
CA GLY A 109 -2.73 -11.94 16.47
C GLY A 109 -2.24 -11.93 17.93
N ARG A 110 -2.36 -13.03 18.68
CA ARG A 110 -1.86 -13.10 20.07
C ARG A 110 -0.33 -13.21 20.16
N GLN A 111 0.28 -14.04 19.31
CA GLN A 111 1.73 -14.23 19.28
C GLN A 111 2.45 -12.96 18.83
N TYR A 112 1.83 -12.19 17.93
CA TYR A 112 2.35 -10.89 17.50
C TYR A 112 2.55 -9.94 18.69
N LEU A 113 1.61 -9.95 19.64
CA LEU A 113 1.67 -9.06 20.80
C LEU A 113 2.85 -9.38 21.74
N GLU A 114 3.32 -10.62 21.76
CA GLU A 114 4.51 -11.01 22.52
C GLU A 114 5.78 -10.39 21.94
N GLN A 115 5.79 -10.08 20.63
CA GLN A 115 6.92 -9.47 19.93
C GLN A 115 7.01 -7.95 20.15
N THR A 116 5.93 -7.30 20.63
CA THR A 116 5.81 -5.83 20.72
C THR A 116 7.03 -5.16 21.34
N ARG A 117 7.60 -5.73 22.42
CA ARG A 117 8.77 -5.16 23.12
C ARG A 117 10.01 -5.05 22.24
N GLU A 118 10.23 -6.04 21.38
CA GLU A 118 11.35 -6.06 20.44
C GLU A 118 11.08 -5.13 19.26
N LEU A 119 9.86 -5.16 18.70
CA LEU A 119 9.45 -4.29 17.60
C LEU A 119 9.55 -2.80 17.95
N VAL A 120 9.24 -2.40 19.20
CA VAL A 120 9.45 -1.03 19.69
C VAL A 120 10.90 -0.58 19.50
N ARG A 121 11.89 -1.47 19.71
CA ARG A 121 13.31 -1.11 19.56
C ARG A 121 13.63 -0.76 18.11
N HIS A 122 13.17 -1.59 17.16
CA HIS A 122 13.34 -1.32 15.73
C HIS A 122 12.70 0.00 15.30
N VAL A 123 11.50 0.29 15.82
CA VAL A 123 10.79 1.56 15.57
C VAL A 123 11.61 2.75 16.09
N ARG A 124 12.07 2.68 17.33
CA ARG A 124 12.86 3.76 17.97
C ARG A 124 14.16 4.00 17.23
N ASP A 125 14.89 2.95 16.89
CA ASP A 125 16.17 3.05 16.19
C ASP A 125 16.01 3.72 14.82
N SER A 126 14.97 3.36 14.06
CA SER A 126 14.65 4.00 12.77
C SER A 126 14.26 5.46 12.94
N TYR A 127 13.39 5.77 13.90
CA TYR A 127 13.01 7.15 14.19
C TYR A 127 14.23 7.99 14.56
N GLU A 128 15.11 7.51 15.43
CA GLU A 128 16.30 8.25 15.86
C GLU A 128 17.28 8.50 14.72
N ARG A 129 17.48 7.52 13.82
CA ARG A 129 18.31 7.72 12.62
C ARG A 129 17.75 8.84 11.74
N LEU A 130 16.45 8.84 11.49
CA LEU A 130 15.79 9.90 10.72
C LEU A 130 15.81 11.25 11.46
N ALA A 131 15.56 11.25 12.77
CA ALA A 131 15.52 12.47 13.59
C ALA A 131 16.89 13.16 13.72
N ARG A 132 17.98 12.43 13.48
CA ARG A 132 19.35 12.99 13.37
C ARG A 132 19.64 13.57 11.98
N ALA A 133 18.98 13.04 10.94
CA ALA A 133 19.24 13.40 9.55
C ALA A 133 18.34 14.55 9.03
N TYR A 134 17.15 14.71 9.59
CA TYR A 134 16.12 15.65 9.12
C TYR A 134 15.73 16.67 10.19
N GLU A 135 15.14 17.78 9.78
CA GLU A 135 14.68 18.85 10.69
C GLU A 135 13.25 18.62 11.18
N VAL A 136 12.42 17.99 10.34
CA VAL A 136 11.02 17.67 10.65
C VAL A 136 10.74 16.23 10.26
N LEU A 137 10.06 15.50 11.15
CA LEU A 137 9.44 14.21 10.84
C LEU A 137 7.93 14.36 10.84
N VAL A 138 7.30 13.94 9.73
CA VAL A 138 5.85 13.81 9.63
C VAL A 138 5.49 12.37 9.94
N ILE A 139 4.88 12.16 11.10
CA ILE A 139 4.50 10.83 11.60
C ILE A 139 3.08 10.53 11.16
N GLU A 140 2.85 9.41 10.50
CA GLU A 140 1.50 8.94 10.20
C GLU A 140 1.05 7.89 11.24
N GLY A 141 -0.11 8.11 11.85
CA GLY A 141 -0.73 7.11 12.73
C GLY A 141 -1.39 5.95 11.98
N ALA A 142 -1.88 4.96 12.72
CA ALA A 142 -2.68 3.84 12.20
C ALA A 142 -4.07 3.85 12.84
N GLY A 143 -5.11 3.44 12.11
CA GLY A 143 -6.47 3.40 12.66
C GLY A 143 -6.95 4.75 13.21
N SER A 144 -7.70 4.70 14.31
CA SER A 144 -8.15 5.83 15.13
C SER A 144 -7.14 6.17 16.23
N ALA A 145 -7.10 7.46 16.58
CA ALA A 145 -6.39 7.96 17.74
C ALA A 145 -7.00 7.47 19.08
N ALA A 146 -8.22 6.93 19.06
CA ALA A 146 -8.96 6.52 20.25
C ALA A 146 -9.26 5.01 20.31
N GLU A 147 -8.41 4.13 19.75
CA GLU A 147 -8.50 2.68 19.98
C GLU A 147 -8.08 2.30 21.41
N LEU A 148 -8.98 2.55 22.37
CA LEU A 148 -8.76 2.32 23.80
C LEU A 148 -8.36 0.88 24.13
N ASN A 149 -8.85 -0.08 23.37
CA ASN A 149 -8.57 -1.50 23.53
C ASN A 149 -7.14 -1.91 23.14
N LEU A 150 -6.41 -1.06 22.41
CA LEU A 150 -5.05 -1.34 21.94
C LEU A 150 -4.00 -0.44 22.60
N ARG A 151 -4.40 0.45 23.51
CA ARG A 151 -3.55 1.50 24.10
C ARG A 151 -2.21 0.99 24.66
N ASP A 152 -2.24 -0.08 25.46
CA ASP A 152 -1.03 -0.65 26.08
C ASP A 152 -0.10 -1.38 25.09
N ARG A 153 -0.56 -1.56 23.85
CA ARG A 153 0.08 -2.35 22.79
C ARG A 153 0.25 -1.56 21.51
N ASP A 154 -0.03 -0.26 21.55
CA ASP A 154 0.07 0.65 20.42
C ASP A 154 1.53 0.93 20.09
N LEU A 155 1.88 0.77 18.82
CA LEU A 155 3.19 1.11 18.27
C LEU A 155 3.15 2.34 17.36
N ALA A 156 1.97 2.74 16.89
CA ALA A 156 1.82 3.64 15.76
C ALA A 156 1.25 5.02 16.14
N ASN A 157 0.45 5.10 17.21
CA ASN A 157 -0.26 6.32 17.59
C ASN A 157 0.40 7.00 18.80
N TRP A 158 -0.22 6.95 19.98
CA TRP A 158 0.17 7.73 21.15
C TRP A 158 1.53 7.33 21.70
N THR A 159 1.88 6.04 21.68
CA THR A 159 3.23 5.58 22.06
C THR A 159 4.30 6.25 21.22
N MET A 160 4.03 6.44 19.92
CA MET A 160 4.96 7.10 19.01
C MET A 160 4.94 8.63 19.20
N VAL A 161 3.76 9.22 19.41
CA VAL A 161 3.61 10.66 19.71
C VAL A 161 4.38 11.05 20.96
N GLU A 162 4.26 10.28 22.03
CA GLU A 162 4.98 10.51 23.29
C GLU A 162 6.49 10.36 23.13
N PHE A 163 6.94 9.31 22.44
CA PHE A 163 8.37 9.09 22.19
C PHE A 163 8.98 10.19 21.29
N ALA A 164 8.24 10.66 20.29
CA ALA A 164 8.69 11.72 19.39
C ALA A 164 8.59 13.13 20.00
N ASP A 165 7.87 13.28 21.11
CA ASP A 165 7.38 14.57 21.62
C ASP A 165 6.64 15.37 20.52
N ALA A 166 5.76 14.68 19.79
CA ALA A 166 5.10 15.26 18.61
C ALA A 166 3.90 16.13 18.98
N ALA A 167 3.70 17.18 18.18
CA ALA A 167 2.40 17.85 18.06
C ALA A 167 1.48 17.00 17.16
N VAL A 168 0.18 17.00 17.44
CA VAL A 168 -0.79 16.14 16.74
C VAL A 168 -1.77 16.98 15.92
N VAL A 169 -1.92 16.61 14.65
CA VAL A 169 -3.06 17.00 13.80
C VAL A 169 -4.01 15.81 13.74
N LEU A 170 -5.26 16.02 14.14
CA LEU A 170 -6.30 14.99 14.09
C LEU A 170 -7.11 15.15 12.79
N VAL A 171 -7.18 14.10 11.98
CA VAL A 171 -7.92 14.09 10.70
C VAL A 171 -9.27 13.40 10.88
N ALA A 172 -10.35 14.04 10.44
CA ALA A 172 -11.70 13.48 10.44
C ALA A 172 -12.30 13.44 9.03
N ASP A 173 -13.16 12.47 8.76
CA ASP A 173 -13.81 12.29 7.44
C ASP A 173 -15.27 12.76 7.49
N ILE A 174 -15.60 13.82 6.77
CA ILE A 174 -16.99 14.31 6.68
C ILE A 174 -17.85 13.56 5.66
N ASP A 175 -17.24 12.94 4.65
CA ASP A 175 -17.95 12.24 3.57
C ASP A 175 -18.72 11.02 4.08
N ARG A 176 -18.16 10.35 5.10
CA ARG A 176 -18.83 9.24 5.81
C ARG A 176 -19.94 9.69 6.77
N GLY A 177 -20.13 11.00 6.96
CA GLY A 177 -21.07 11.57 7.91
C GLY A 177 -20.61 11.50 9.37
N GLY A 178 -21.32 12.18 10.26
CA GLY A 178 -21.07 12.12 11.71
C GLY A 178 -19.77 12.81 12.18
N VAL A 179 -19.18 13.72 11.39
CA VAL A 179 -17.89 14.38 11.69
C VAL A 179 -17.84 15.00 13.09
N PHE A 180 -18.94 15.57 13.58
CA PHE A 180 -19.01 16.12 14.94
C PHE A 180 -18.79 15.06 16.01
N ALA A 181 -19.48 13.92 15.90
CA ALA A 181 -19.33 12.82 16.84
C ALA A 181 -17.94 12.19 16.74
N GLN A 182 -17.40 12.05 15.52
CA GLN A 182 -16.04 11.55 15.30
C GLN A 182 -15.01 12.41 16.05
N VAL A 183 -15.04 13.73 15.86
CA VAL A 183 -14.06 14.66 16.45
C VAL A 183 -14.26 14.81 17.95
N ILE A 184 -15.49 15.12 18.39
CA ILE A 184 -15.80 15.33 19.81
C ILE A 184 -15.53 14.05 20.60
N GLY A 185 -16.04 12.91 20.12
CA GLY A 185 -15.85 11.61 20.77
C GLY A 185 -14.38 11.24 20.85
N THR A 186 -13.61 11.42 19.77
CA THR A 186 -12.16 11.14 19.82
C THR A 186 -11.47 12.00 20.87
N ILE A 187 -11.67 13.33 20.86
CA ILE A 187 -11.00 14.26 21.78
C ILE A 187 -11.41 14.02 23.24
N GLU A 188 -12.68 13.65 23.49
CA GLU A 188 -13.19 13.36 24.83
C GLU A 188 -12.62 12.07 25.41
N LEU A 189 -12.29 11.09 24.57
CA LEU A 189 -11.67 9.82 24.98
C LEU A 189 -10.16 9.91 25.21
N LEU A 190 -9.50 11.01 24.81
CA LEU A 190 -8.07 11.21 25.03
C LEU A 190 -7.77 11.51 26.50
N ALA A 191 -6.63 11.02 26.98
CA ALA A 191 -6.10 11.44 28.27
C ALA A 191 -5.74 12.94 28.25
N PRO A 192 -5.76 13.64 29.41
CA PRO A 192 -5.50 15.07 29.45
C PRO A 192 -4.18 15.50 28.79
N GLN A 193 -3.12 14.70 28.95
CA GLN A 193 -1.80 14.96 28.39
C GLN A 193 -1.77 14.76 26.86
N GLU A 194 -2.52 13.78 26.36
CA GLU A 194 -2.69 13.53 24.92
C GLU A 194 -3.45 14.67 24.26
N ARG A 195 -4.55 15.10 24.89
CA ARG A 195 -5.37 16.23 24.41
C ARG A 195 -4.57 17.52 24.30
N GLN A 196 -3.62 17.77 25.21
CA GLN A 196 -2.73 18.94 25.15
C GLN A 196 -1.78 18.92 23.94
N ARG A 197 -1.49 17.74 23.37
CA ARG A 197 -0.65 17.61 22.18
C ARG A 197 -1.42 17.86 20.89
N VAL A 198 -2.75 17.84 20.92
CA VAL A 198 -3.59 18.09 19.74
C VAL A 198 -3.53 19.57 19.36
N ALA A 199 -2.75 19.86 18.34
CA ALA A 199 -2.57 21.21 17.79
C ALA A 199 -3.80 21.66 16.99
N GLY A 200 -4.60 20.74 16.47
CA GLY A 200 -5.84 21.06 15.80
C GLY A 200 -6.43 19.91 14.98
N VAL A 201 -7.59 20.17 14.39
CA VAL A 201 -8.37 19.22 13.59
C VAL A 201 -8.36 19.61 12.12
N VAL A 202 -8.20 18.62 11.23
CA VAL A 202 -8.45 18.77 9.79
C VAL A 202 -9.70 18.00 9.44
N VAL A 203 -10.72 18.70 8.94
CA VAL A 203 -11.93 18.07 8.40
C VAL A 203 -11.67 17.78 6.92
N ASN A 204 -11.54 16.52 6.58
CA ASN A 204 -11.20 16.08 5.23
C ASN A 204 -12.44 15.66 4.44
N LYS A 205 -12.31 15.61 3.11
CA LYS A 205 -13.30 15.06 2.16
C LYS A 205 -14.61 15.85 2.08
N PHE A 206 -14.57 17.16 2.26
CA PHE A 206 -15.75 18.01 2.14
C PHE A 206 -16.26 18.11 0.70
N ARG A 207 -17.56 17.89 0.48
CA ARG A 207 -18.18 18.03 -0.84
C ARG A 207 -19.00 19.32 -0.91
N GLY A 208 -18.76 20.13 -1.93
CA GLY A 208 -19.44 21.39 -2.16
C GLY A 208 -18.60 22.59 -1.73
N ASP A 209 -19.27 23.71 -1.46
CA ASP A 209 -18.61 24.96 -1.04
C ASP A 209 -18.22 24.89 0.44
N VAL A 210 -16.92 24.91 0.70
CA VAL A 210 -16.33 24.81 2.04
C VAL A 210 -16.77 25.93 2.97
N SER A 211 -17.10 27.13 2.45
CA SER A 211 -17.55 28.24 3.30
C SER A 211 -18.87 27.95 4.00
N LEU A 212 -19.67 27.02 3.47
CA LEU A 212 -20.94 26.59 4.08
C LEU A 212 -20.74 25.79 5.38
N PHE A 213 -19.51 25.39 5.72
CA PHE A 213 -19.20 24.65 6.94
C PHE A 213 -18.68 25.52 8.10
N ALA A 214 -18.72 26.85 7.97
CA ALA A 214 -18.22 27.77 8.99
C ALA A 214 -18.88 27.58 10.38
N ASP A 215 -20.19 27.41 10.42
CA ASP A 215 -20.93 27.14 11.68
C ASP A 215 -20.51 25.80 12.31
N GLY A 216 -20.21 24.80 11.47
CA GLY A 216 -19.70 23.51 11.90
C GLY A 216 -18.31 23.61 12.52
N VAL A 217 -17.44 24.44 11.94
CA VAL A 217 -16.12 24.75 12.52
C VAL A 217 -16.29 25.39 13.90
N ALA A 218 -17.08 26.46 14.01
CA ALA A 218 -17.29 27.15 15.29
C ALA A 218 -17.85 26.23 16.38
N LEU A 219 -18.76 25.31 16.02
CA LEU A 219 -19.30 24.33 16.96
C LEU A 219 -18.24 23.34 17.44
N LEU A 220 -17.40 22.82 16.54
CA LEU A 220 -16.31 21.91 16.89
C LEU A 220 -15.33 22.58 17.84
N GLU A 221 -14.90 23.79 17.54
CA GLU A 221 -13.96 24.55 18.37
C GLU A 221 -14.56 24.85 19.74
N ALA A 222 -15.81 25.30 19.82
CA ALA A 222 -16.49 25.58 21.08
C ALA A 222 -16.66 24.33 21.96
N ARG A 223 -16.93 23.16 21.36
CA ARG A 223 -17.15 21.92 22.10
C ARG A 223 -15.87 21.22 22.54
N THR A 224 -14.80 21.37 21.77
CA THR A 224 -13.56 20.62 21.99
C THR A 224 -12.43 21.48 22.55
N ASN A 225 -12.53 22.80 22.45
CA ASN A 225 -11.46 23.76 22.74
C ASN A 225 -10.17 23.47 21.96
N VAL A 226 -10.31 22.90 20.76
CA VAL A 226 -9.24 22.57 19.81
C VAL A 226 -9.57 23.25 18.49
N PRO A 227 -8.62 23.96 17.85
CA PRO A 227 -8.91 24.69 16.62
C PRO A 227 -9.12 23.75 15.43
N VAL A 228 -9.96 24.15 14.49
CA VAL A 228 -10.03 23.49 13.17
C VAL A 228 -9.04 24.19 12.24
N LEU A 229 -7.97 23.50 11.88
CA LEU A 229 -6.88 24.03 11.06
C LEU A 229 -7.28 24.19 9.58
N GLY A 230 -8.29 23.44 9.15
CA GLY A 230 -8.80 23.53 7.79
C GLY A 230 -9.89 22.51 7.50
N VAL A 231 -10.71 22.87 6.51
CA VAL A 231 -11.71 21.99 5.90
C VAL A 231 -11.26 21.76 4.46
N LEU A 232 -10.89 20.52 4.14
CA LEU A 232 -10.30 20.16 2.86
C LEU A 232 -11.35 19.56 1.94
N PRO A 233 -11.37 19.96 0.66
CA PRO A 233 -12.33 19.45 -0.31
C PRO A 233 -12.08 17.97 -0.61
N PHE A 234 -13.13 17.27 -1.03
CA PHE A 234 -13.03 15.96 -1.65
C PHE A 234 -12.36 16.10 -3.01
N LEU A 235 -11.14 15.59 -3.12
CA LEU A 235 -10.38 15.58 -4.37
C LEU A 235 -10.83 14.37 -5.18
N ARG A 236 -11.58 14.61 -6.27
CA ARG A 236 -12.13 13.55 -7.13
C ARG A 236 -11.08 12.97 -8.08
N ASP A 237 -10.19 13.82 -8.56
CA ASP A 237 -9.25 13.52 -9.64
C ASP A 237 -7.82 13.36 -9.09
N MET A 238 -7.69 12.97 -7.82
CA MET A 238 -6.39 12.73 -7.20
C MET A 238 -5.98 11.28 -7.41
N GLU A 239 -5.12 11.06 -8.39
CA GLU A 239 -4.53 9.76 -8.71
C GLU A 239 -3.36 9.45 -7.77
N LEU A 240 -3.68 9.03 -6.54
CA LEU A 240 -2.70 8.51 -5.59
C LEU A 240 -2.98 7.04 -5.29
N ASP A 241 -1.92 6.28 -5.07
CA ASP A 241 -2.05 4.87 -4.70
C ASP A 241 -2.84 4.70 -3.41
N GLN A 242 -3.87 3.86 -3.48
CA GLN A 242 -4.74 3.55 -2.35
C GLN A 242 -4.06 2.55 -1.41
N GLU A 243 -4.31 2.68 -0.11
CA GLU A 243 -3.65 1.86 0.92
C GLU A 243 -4.38 0.53 1.18
N ASP A 244 -5.72 0.54 1.28
CA ASP A 244 -6.44 -0.56 1.96
C ASP A 244 -7.59 -1.25 1.20
N SER A 245 -8.22 -0.69 0.15
CA SER A 245 -9.32 -1.46 -0.50
C SER A 245 -9.74 -1.04 -1.91
N VAL A 246 -9.90 -2.03 -2.78
CA VAL A 246 -10.62 -1.96 -4.09
C VAL A 246 -12.14 -1.90 -3.91
N GLU A 247 -12.65 -2.33 -2.75
CA GLU A 247 -14.08 -2.60 -2.55
C GLU A 247 -14.98 -1.36 -2.66
N ARG A 248 -14.46 -0.16 -2.34
CA ARG A 248 -15.25 1.09 -2.38
C ARG A 248 -15.68 1.47 -3.82
N ASP A 249 -14.95 1.05 -4.84
CA ASP A 249 -15.24 1.38 -6.25
C ASP A 249 -16.11 0.34 -6.99
N ARG A 250 -16.50 -0.76 -6.34
CA ARG A 250 -17.33 -1.81 -6.98
C ARG A 250 -18.69 -1.32 -7.46
N SER A 251 -19.23 -0.27 -6.84
CA SER A 251 -20.57 0.24 -7.14
C SER A 251 -20.63 1.21 -8.32
N ARG A 252 -19.49 1.64 -8.88
CA ARG A 252 -19.41 2.66 -9.95
C ARG A 252 -18.36 2.35 -11.02
N GLN A 253 -18.21 1.08 -11.38
CA GLN A 253 -17.32 0.73 -12.49
C GLN A 253 -17.97 1.10 -13.84
N PRO A 254 -17.27 1.85 -14.72
CA PRO A 254 -17.79 2.19 -16.04
C PRO A 254 -18.06 0.91 -16.86
N PRO A 255 -19.12 0.88 -17.70
CA PRO A 255 -19.35 -0.25 -18.59
C PRO A 255 -18.25 -0.31 -19.67
N PHE A 256 -17.94 -1.52 -20.12
CA PHE A 256 -17.07 -1.70 -21.28
C PHE A 256 -17.66 -1.06 -22.53
N THR A 257 -16.80 -0.53 -23.38
CA THR A 257 -17.18 0.20 -24.59
C THR A 257 -16.29 -0.16 -25.77
N ALA A 258 -16.83 -0.10 -26.98
CA ALA A 258 -16.10 -0.39 -28.22
C ALA A 258 -15.06 0.70 -28.58
N GLN A 259 -15.07 1.86 -27.91
CA GLN A 259 -14.12 2.96 -28.16
C GLN A 259 -12.89 2.94 -27.26
N ALA A 260 -12.74 1.94 -26.40
CA ALA A 260 -11.67 1.84 -25.42
C ALA A 260 -11.11 0.41 -25.35
N VAL A 261 -9.90 0.27 -24.82
CA VAL A 261 -9.34 -1.02 -24.42
C VAL A 261 -9.98 -1.44 -23.11
N ASN A 262 -10.74 -2.54 -23.15
CA ASN A 262 -11.49 -3.04 -22.00
C ASN A 262 -10.65 -4.03 -21.20
N VAL A 263 -10.27 -3.65 -19.97
CA VAL A 263 -9.43 -4.45 -19.08
C VAL A 263 -10.26 -4.97 -17.90
N ALA A 264 -10.32 -6.28 -17.74
CA ALA A 264 -10.94 -6.93 -16.59
C ALA A 264 -9.87 -7.52 -15.65
N VAL A 265 -9.76 -6.99 -14.44
CA VAL A 265 -8.91 -7.55 -13.38
C VAL A 265 -9.73 -8.49 -12.51
N THR A 266 -9.39 -9.77 -12.43
CA THR A 266 -10.16 -10.72 -11.61
C THR A 266 -10.00 -10.44 -10.12
N LEU A 267 -11.10 -10.40 -9.38
CA LEU A 267 -11.06 -10.33 -7.92
C LEU A 267 -10.80 -11.70 -7.33
N VAL A 268 -9.74 -11.78 -6.52
CA VAL A 268 -9.38 -12.95 -5.74
C VAL A 268 -9.39 -12.59 -4.25
N PRO A 269 -9.74 -13.54 -3.35
CA PRO A 269 -9.85 -13.27 -1.92
C PRO A 269 -8.61 -12.62 -1.30
N HIS A 270 -7.40 -13.01 -1.71
CA HIS A 270 -6.15 -12.53 -1.12
C HIS A 270 -5.38 -11.59 -2.06
N LEU A 271 -6.11 -10.76 -2.82
CA LEU A 271 -5.57 -9.77 -3.77
C LEU A 271 -4.48 -8.88 -3.13
N SER A 272 -3.35 -8.76 -3.81
CA SER A 272 -2.23 -7.90 -3.39
C SER A 272 -1.79 -6.95 -4.50
N ASN A 273 -1.16 -5.84 -4.12
CA ASN A 273 -0.66 -4.81 -5.06
C ASN A 273 -1.74 -4.34 -6.06
N PHE A 274 -2.98 -4.16 -5.60
CA PHE A 274 -4.09 -3.82 -6.48
C PHE A 274 -3.92 -2.45 -7.17
N THR A 275 -3.04 -1.60 -6.64
CA THR A 275 -2.67 -0.30 -7.20
C THR A 275 -1.81 -0.41 -8.46
N ASP A 276 -1.25 -1.59 -8.77
CA ASP A 276 -0.46 -1.81 -10.00
C ASP A 276 -1.26 -1.48 -11.27
N PHE A 277 -2.59 -1.48 -11.17
CA PHE A 277 -3.52 -1.22 -12.26
C PHE A 277 -3.99 0.24 -12.35
N ASN A 278 -3.64 1.09 -11.37
CA ASN A 278 -4.06 2.50 -11.35
C ASN A 278 -3.56 3.25 -12.58
N ALA A 279 -2.33 2.95 -13.03
CA ALA A 279 -1.77 3.55 -14.24
C ALA A 279 -2.62 3.26 -15.48
N LEU A 280 -3.18 2.05 -15.60
CA LEU A 280 -4.09 1.71 -16.69
C LEU A 280 -5.43 2.43 -16.55
N ALA A 281 -5.96 2.57 -15.33
CA ALA A 281 -7.21 3.27 -15.09
C ALA A 281 -7.14 4.78 -15.36
N GLY A 282 -5.95 5.38 -15.34
CA GLY A 282 -5.72 6.79 -15.67
C GLY A 282 -5.63 7.08 -17.17
N GLU A 283 -5.54 6.06 -18.03
CA GLU A 283 -5.48 6.26 -19.48
C GLU A 283 -6.86 6.59 -20.06
N CYS A 284 -6.94 7.61 -20.92
CA CYS A 284 -8.20 8.13 -21.44
C CYS A 284 -8.97 7.14 -22.35
N ASP A 285 -8.26 6.17 -22.93
CA ASP A 285 -8.77 5.17 -23.86
C ASP A 285 -8.79 3.76 -23.24
N VAL A 286 -8.71 3.65 -21.91
CA VAL A 286 -8.80 2.38 -21.17
C VAL A 286 -10.03 2.39 -20.27
N VAL A 287 -10.77 1.29 -20.29
CA VAL A 287 -11.84 1.02 -19.32
C VAL A 287 -11.41 -0.15 -18.45
N LEU A 288 -11.03 0.14 -17.21
CA LEU A 288 -10.64 -0.87 -16.24
C LEU A 288 -11.79 -1.21 -15.29
N ARG A 289 -12.01 -2.52 -15.11
CA ARG A 289 -13.03 -3.07 -14.21
C ARG A 289 -12.47 -4.20 -13.37
N TYR A 290 -12.98 -4.34 -12.15
CA TYR A 290 -12.70 -5.51 -11.31
C TYR A 290 -13.83 -6.53 -11.42
N ALA A 291 -13.50 -7.73 -11.91
CA ALA A 291 -14.43 -8.80 -12.19
C ALA A 291 -14.60 -9.73 -10.98
N ALA A 292 -15.79 -9.76 -10.38
CA ALA A 292 -16.12 -10.63 -9.23
C ALA A 292 -16.72 -11.99 -9.67
N THR A 293 -17.20 -12.04 -10.90
CA THR A 293 -17.88 -13.20 -11.48
C THR A 293 -17.42 -13.42 -12.92
N PRO A 294 -17.54 -14.64 -13.46
CA PRO A 294 -17.20 -14.92 -14.86
C PRO A 294 -17.95 -14.03 -15.87
N SER A 295 -19.19 -13.65 -15.58
CA SER A 295 -19.98 -12.75 -16.43
C SER A 295 -19.39 -11.34 -16.54
N ASP A 296 -18.61 -10.89 -15.57
CA ASP A 296 -17.95 -9.59 -15.61
C ASP A 296 -16.82 -9.52 -16.66
N LEU A 297 -16.35 -10.68 -17.16
CA LEU A 297 -15.33 -10.77 -18.20
C LEU A 297 -15.88 -10.57 -19.63
N VAL A 298 -17.20 -10.55 -19.78
CA VAL A 298 -17.86 -10.41 -21.09
C VAL A 298 -17.56 -9.03 -21.65
N GLY A 299 -17.01 -8.98 -22.86
CA GLY A 299 -16.62 -7.73 -23.53
C GLY A 299 -15.20 -7.24 -23.17
N ALA A 300 -14.48 -7.90 -22.27
CA ALA A 300 -13.08 -7.57 -22.01
C ALA A 300 -12.21 -7.91 -23.22
N ASP A 301 -11.26 -7.03 -23.54
CA ASP A 301 -10.18 -7.24 -24.51
C ASP A 301 -8.99 -7.91 -23.82
N VAL A 302 -8.72 -7.52 -22.58
CA VAL A 302 -7.67 -8.06 -21.72
C VAL A 302 -8.27 -8.55 -20.40
N VAL A 303 -7.94 -9.77 -19.99
CA VAL A 303 -8.22 -10.28 -18.64
C VAL A 303 -6.92 -10.43 -17.87
N VAL A 304 -6.88 -9.88 -16.65
CA VAL A 304 -5.70 -9.91 -15.78
C VAL A 304 -5.99 -10.76 -14.54
N LEU A 305 -5.17 -11.78 -14.31
CA LEU A 305 -5.03 -12.45 -13.02
C LEU A 305 -3.98 -11.70 -12.19
N PRO A 306 -4.37 -11.01 -11.11
CA PRO A 306 -3.47 -10.18 -10.33
C PRO A 306 -2.60 -10.99 -9.36
N GLY A 307 -1.71 -10.30 -8.66
CA GLY A 307 -0.93 -10.90 -7.57
C GLY A 307 -1.78 -11.24 -6.35
N THR A 308 -1.43 -12.31 -5.64
CA THR A 308 -2.10 -12.75 -4.41
C THR A 308 -1.09 -13.14 -3.33
N LYS A 309 -1.52 -13.16 -2.07
CA LYS A 309 -0.78 -13.73 -0.93
C LYS A 309 -1.09 -15.20 -0.65
N ASN A 310 -2.05 -15.78 -1.37
CA ASN A 310 -2.40 -17.19 -1.24
C ASN A 310 -2.79 -17.75 -2.61
N THR A 311 -1.77 -18.18 -3.34
CA THR A 311 -1.85 -18.55 -4.76
C THR A 311 -2.66 -19.83 -4.97
N ILE A 312 -2.50 -20.82 -4.09
CA ILE A 312 -3.22 -22.09 -4.21
C ILE A 312 -4.71 -21.90 -3.89
N ASP A 313 -5.03 -21.27 -2.75
CA ASP A 313 -6.43 -21.09 -2.34
C ASP A 313 -7.19 -20.17 -3.32
N ASP A 314 -6.56 -19.11 -3.82
CA ASP A 314 -7.18 -18.21 -4.80
C ASP A 314 -7.36 -18.89 -6.17
N LEU A 315 -6.48 -19.81 -6.56
CA LEU A 315 -6.66 -20.62 -7.77
C LEU A 315 -7.86 -21.56 -7.63
N GLU A 316 -8.00 -22.22 -6.48
CA GLU A 316 -9.15 -23.06 -6.17
C GLU A 316 -10.45 -22.24 -6.10
N HIS A 317 -10.39 -21.03 -5.54
CA HIS A 317 -11.50 -20.09 -5.55
C HIS A 317 -11.95 -19.78 -6.99
N LEU A 318 -11.04 -19.36 -7.86
CA LEU A 318 -11.35 -19.05 -9.26
C LEU A 318 -11.98 -20.26 -9.97
N ARG A 319 -11.45 -21.47 -9.74
CA ARG A 319 -12.02 -22.72 -10.29
C ARG A 319 -13.43 -22.98 -9.78
N SER A 320 -13.65 -22.92 -8.47
CA SER A 320 -14.95 -23.16 -7.85
C SER A 320 -16.03 -22.18 -8.33
N ARG A 321 -15.62 -20.99 -8.78
CA ARG A 321 -16.48 -19.92 -9.29
C ARG A 321 -16.67 -19.95 -10.81
N GLY A 322 -16.09 -20.92 -11.51
CA GLY A 322 -16.23 -21.09 -12.97
C GLY A 322 -15.36 -20.17 -13.81
N PHE A 323 -14.34 -19.51 -13.24
CA PHE A 323 -13.45 -18.65 -14.02
C PHE A 323 -12.61 -19.44 -15.03
N GLY A 324 -12.26 -20.70 -14.75
CA GLY A 324 -11.45 -21.52 -15.67
C GLY A 324 -12.07 -21.62 -17.07
N GLU A 325 -13.36 -21.92 -17.15
CA GLU A 325 -14.09 -22.01 -18.44
C GLU A 325 -14.19 -20.64 -19.13
N ALA A 326 -14.49 -19.58 -18.37
CA ALA A 326 -14.61 -18.23 -18.92
C ALA A 326 -13.28 -17.69 -19.46
N LEU A 327 -12.16 -17.98 -18.79
CA LEU A 327 -10.82 -17.63 -19.25
C LEU A 327 -10.45 -18.43 -20.51
N ALA A 328 -10.76 -19.74 -20.54
CA ALA A 328 -10.53 -20.55 -21.73
C ALA A 328 -11.32 -20.03 -22.94
N HIS A 329 -12.58 -19.66 -22.74
CA HIS A 329 -13.40 -19.03 -23.77
C HIS A 329 -12.84 -17.67 -24.22
N HIS A 330 -12.39 -16.83 -23.28
CA HIS A 330 -11.77 -15.54 -23.58
C HIS A 330 -10.50 -15.68 -24.44
N VAL A 331 -9.61 -16.61 -24.10
CA VAL A 331 -8.41 -16.89 -24.90
C VAL A 331 -8.77 -17.49 -26.26
N ALA A 332 -9.73 -18.41 -26.32
CA ALA A 332 -10.15 -19.05 -27.57
C ALA A 332 -10.74 -18.06 -28.59
N ARG A 333 -11.38 -16.97 -28.12
CA ARG A 333 -11.85 -15.87 -28.98
C ARG A 333 -10.77 -14.83 -29.34
N GLY A 334 -9.52 -15.06 -28.96
CA GLY A 334 -8.38 -14.18 -29.25
C GLY A 334 -8.18 -13.04 -28.24
N GLY A 335 -8.83 -13.08 -27.08
CA GLY A 335 -8.59 -12.12 -26.00
C GLY A 335 -7.25 -12.35 -25.30
N GLU A 336 -6.69 -11.28 -24.73
CA GLU A 336 -5.39 -11.33 -24.07
C GLU A 336 -5.51 -11.68 -22.58
N LEU A 337 -4.77 -12.71 -22.14
CA LEU A 337 -4.74 -13.14 -20.74
C LEU A 337 -3.38 -12.85 -20.13
N VAL A 338 -3.36 -12.00 -19.11
CA VAL A 338 -2.15 -11.58 -18.41
C VAL A 338 -2.19 -12.10 -16.98
N GLY A 339 -1.07 -12.64 -16.50
CA GLY A 339 -0.90 -13.02 -15.10
C GLY A 339 0.22 -12.21 -14.46
N ILE A 340 0.01 -11.71 -13.24
CA ILE A 340 1.01 -10.96 -12.47
C ILE A 340 1.28 -11.68 -11.15
N CYS A 341 2.55 -11.91 -10.82
CA CYS A 341 2.98 -12.62 -9.60
C CYS A 341 2.19 -13.93 -9.39
N GLY A 342 1.38 -14.05 -8.33
CA GLY A 342 0.52 -15.22 -8.09
C GLY A 342 -0.35 -15.57 -9.30
N GLY A 343 -0.95 -14.58 -9.98
CA GLY A 343 -1.69 -14.80 -11.21
C GLY A 343 -0.86 -15.40 -12.34
N TYR A 344 0.42 -15.01 -12.50
CA TYR A 344 1.33 -15.65 -13.47
C TYR A 344 1.59 -17.12 -13.12
N GLN A 345 1.74 -17.41 -11.83
CA GLN A 345 1.96 -18.76 -11.33
C GLN A 345 0.72 -19.63 -11.58
N MET A 346 -0.48 -19.10 -11.33
CA MET A 346 -1.77 -19.75 -11.60
C MET A 346 -1.96 -20.12 -13.07
N LEU A 347 -1.47 -19.30 -14.01
CA LEU A 347 -1.56 -19.58 -15.44
C LEU A 347 -0.67 -20.77 -15.87
N GLY A 348 0.28 -21.19 -15.04
CA GLY A 348 1.18 -22.31 -15.32
C GLY A 348 0.51 -23.68 -15.33
N ARG A 349 1.32 -24.72 -15.45
CA ARG A 349 0.90 -26.13 -15.37
C ARG A 349 0.71 -26.61 -13.94
N GLU A 350 1.46 -26.06 -13.00
CA GLU A 350 1.45 -26.48 -11.60
C GLU A 350 1.98 -25.37 -10.68
N VAL A 351 1.39 -25.29 -9.48
CA VAL A 351 1.88 -24.51 -8.35
C VAL A 351 2.06 -25.45 -7.16
N SER A 352 3.23 -25.41 -6.53
CA SER A 352 3.57 -26.20 -5.34
C SER A 352 4.08 -25.29 -4.22
N ASP A 353 3.68 -25.59 -2.98
CA ASP A 353 4.12 -24.94 -1.75
C ASP A 353 4.50 -26.00 -0.72
N PRO A 354 5.64 -26.71 -0.92
CA PRO A 354 6.05 -27.82 -0.06
C PRO A 354 6.40 -27.37 1.37
N ASP A 355 6.82 -26.12 1.53
CA ASP A 355 7.29 -25.56 2.81
C ASP A 355 6.20 -24.79 3.59
N GLY A 356 4.96 -24.73 3.06
CA GLY A 356 3.87 -23.99 3.70
C GLY A 356 4.17 -22.50 3.83
N VAL A 357 4.77 -21.91 2.79
CA VAL A 357 5.15 -20.51 2.74
C VAL A 357 3.91 -19.62 2.74
N GLU A 358 2.83 -20.06 2.12
CA GLU A 358 1.49 -19.48 2.19
C GLU A 358 0.61 -20.40 3.05
N ALA A 359 -0.20 -21.25 2.40
CA ALA A 359 -1.06 -22.25 3.04
C ALA A 359 -0.56 -23.71 2.85
N GLY A 360 0.47 -23.92 2.03
CA GLY A 360 0.99 -25.24 1.69
C GLY A 360 0.21 -25.95 0.58
N GLY A 361 0.75 -27.09 0.14
CA GLY A 361 0.07 -28.00 -0.79
C GLY A 361 0.61 -27.95 -2.21
N GLN A 362 -0.09 -28.60 -3.13
CA GLN A 362 0.26 -28.68 -4.54
C GLN A 362 -1.01 -28.82 -5.36
N THR A 363 -1.12 -28.04 -6.44
CA THR A 363 -2.29 -28.07 -7.32
C THR A 363 -1.86 -27.88 -8.77
N PRO A 364 -2.51 -28.54 -9.74
CA PRO A 364 -2.36 -28.18 -11.14
C PRO A 364 -2.69 -26.70 -11.32
N GLY A 365 -2.00 -25.99 -12.22
CA GLY A 365 -2.35 -24.64 -12.64
C GLY A 365 -3.45 -24.65 -13.72
N MET A 366 -3.77 -23.49 -14.28
CA MET A 366 -4.78 -23.36 -15.34
C MET A 366 -4.30 -23.88 -16.70
N GLY A 367 -2.98 -24.05 -16.88
CA GLY A 367 -2.40 -24.68 -18.06
C GLY A 367 -2.28 -23.79 -19.29
N PHE A 368 -2.45 -22.46 -19.15
CA PHE A 368 -2.28 -21.50 -20.26
C PHE A 368 -0.81 -21.26 -20.61
N LEU A 369 0.10 -21.45 -19.65
CA LEU A 369 1.54 -21.25 -19.83
C LEU A 369 2.30 -22.54 -19.51
N ASP A 370 3.33 -22.85 -20.30
CA ASP A 370 4.28 -23.92 -20.02
C ASP A 370 5.32 -23.46 -18.98
N VAL A 371 4.84 -23.29 -17.75
CA VAL A 371 5.65 -22.95 -16.59
C VAL A 371 5.22 -23.77 -15.37
N VAL A 372 6.16 -24.04 -14.48
CA VAL A 372 5.91 -24.71 -13.19
C VAL A 372 6.49 -23.86 -12.09
N THR A 373 5.72 -23.62 -11.03
CA THR A 373 6.13 -22.79 -9.90
C THR A 373 6.22 -23.60 -8.61
N GLU A 374 7.32 -23.39 -7.91
CA GLU A 374 7.54 -23.87 -6.55
C GLU A 374 7.70 -22.65 -5.64
N LEU A 375 6.81 -22.47 -4.67
CA LEU A 375 6.91 -21.45 -3.63
C LEU A 375 8.03 -21.83 -2.67
N LEU A 376 8.90 -20.87 -2.39
CA LEU A 376 10.09 -21.06 -1.56
C LEU A 376 10.11 -20.01 -0.44
N PRO A 377 10.67 -20.34 0.74
CA PRO A 377 10.75 -19.40 1.87
C PRO A 377 11.52 -18.12 1.55
N ASP A 378 12.52 -18.22 0.67
CA ASP A 378 13.35 -17.09 0.28
C ASP A 378 12.59 -16.13 -0.65
N LYS A 379 12.27 -14.96 -0.10
CA LYS A 379 11.65 -13.87 -0.84
C LYS A 379 12.70 -13.09 -1.63
N ARG A 380 12.44 -12.88 -2.93
CA ARG A 380 13.28 -12.02 -3.78
C ARG A 380 12.73 -10.61 -3.76
N THR A 381 13.56 -9.66 -3.34
CA THR A 381 13.27 -8.21 -3.37
C THR A 381 14.46 -7.46 -3.96
N THR A 382 14.32 -6.92 -5.17
CA THR A 382 15.41 -6.16 -5.81
C THR A 382 14.87 -5.13 -6.79
N GLN A 383 15.53 -3.98 -6.87
CA GLN A 383 15.30 -2.99 -7.93
C GLN A 383 15.82 -3.52 -9.26
N VAL A 384 15.07 -3.34 -10.33
CA VAL A 384 15.41 -3.88 -11.65
C VAL A 384 15.30 -2.82 -12.75
N GLU A 385 16.22 -2.91 -13.69
CA GLU A 385 16.08 -2.31 -15.01
C GLU A 385 15.96 -3.44 -16.02
N ALA A 386 15.01 -3.35 -16.93
CA ALA A 386 14.73 -4.39 -17.90
C ALA A 386 14.44 -3.81 -19.29
N ARG A 387 14.64 -4.63 -20.31
CA ARG A 387 14.22 -4.36 -21.69
C ARG A 387 12.97 -5.18 -22.00
N PRO A 388 11.86 -4.56 -22.43
CA PRO A 388 10.71 -5.27 -22.96
C PRO A 388 11.09 -6.09 -24.20
N LEU A 389 10.58 -7.31 -24.31
CA LEU A 389 10.80 -8.22 -25.44
C LEU A 389 9.52 -8.42 -26.27
N LEU A 390 8.46 -7.69 -25.93
CA LEU A 390 7.19 -7.70 -26.65
C LEU A 390 7.35 -6.92 -27.97
N GLY A 391 6.90 -7.52 -29.08
CA GLY A 391 7.18 -7.02 -30.44
C GLY A 391 6.56 -5.65 -30.80
N ASN A 392 5.65 -5.15 -29.96
CA ASN A 392 4.97 -3.87 -30.10
C ASN A 392 5.62 -2.74 -29.28
N VAL A 393 6.72 -3.00 -28.57
CA VAL A 393 7.46 -1.99 -27.81
C VAL A 393 8.77 -1.65 -28.53
N ALA A 394 9.16 -0.38 -28.51
CA ALA A 394 10.41 0.04 -29.14
C ALA A 394 11.61 -0.75 -28.59
N PRO A 395 12.50 -1.29 -29.44
CA PRO A 395 13.57 -2.22 -29.02
C PRO A 395 14.55 -1.64 -27.99
N ASP A 396 14.70 -0.32 -27.98
CA ASP A 396 15.64 0.41 -27.11
C ASP A 396 14.97 0.95 -25.85
N SER A 397 13.68 0.67 -25.63
CA SER A 397 12.99 1.06 -24.40
C SER A 397 13.57 0.31 -23.21
N THR A 398 13.87 1.05 -22.15
CA THR A 398 14.20 0.51 -20.84
C THR A 398 13.08 0.83 -19.86
N VAL A 399 12.69 -0.17 -19.09
CA VAL A 399 11.74 0.00 -17.98
C VAL A 399 12.47 -0.21 -16.66
N SER A 400 12.09 0.56 -15.65
CA SER A 400 12.58 0.44 -14.29
C SER A 400 11.45 0.04 -13.35
N GLY A 401 11.73 -0.82 -12.39
CA GLY A 401 10.77 -1.27 -11.40
C GLY A 401 11.45 -2.13 -10.34
N TYR A 402 10.73 -3.07 -9.76
CA TYR A 402 11.29 -4.00 -8.78
C TYR A 402 10.71 -5.40 -8.94
N GLU A 403 11.52 -6.40 -8.61
CA GLU A 403 11.06 -7.78 -8.39
C GLU A 403 10.64 -7.91 -6.92
N ILE A 404 9.40 -8.34 -6.67
CA ILE A 404 8.94 -8.78 -5.35
C ILE A 404 8.13 -10.06 -5.48
N HIS A 405 8.75 -11.20 -5.23
CA HIS A 405 8.04 -12.47 -5.34
C HIS A 405 8.65 -13.53 -4.43
N MET A 406 7.83 -14.54 -4.19
CA MET A 406 8.17 -15.74 -3.45
C MET A 406 8.12 -16.92 -4.42
N GLY A 407 9.06 -17.86 -4.27
CA GLY A 407 9.16 -19.00 -5.16
C GLY A 407 9.99 -18.80 -6.43
N ARG A 408 10.19 -19.92 -7.13
CA ARG A 408 10.91 -20.04 -8.38
C ARG A 408 10.00 -20.64 -9.45
N THR A 409 9.82 -19.91 -10.54
CA THR A 409 9.12 -20.40 -11.71
C THR A 409 10.11 -20.87 -12.77
N ARG A 410 10.00 -22.14 -13.17
CA ARG A 410 10.78 -22.73 -14.26
C ARG A 410 9.97 -22.62 -15.55
N ARG A 411 10.58 -22.04 -16.58
CA ARG A 411 9.98 -21.94 -17.92
C ARG A 411 10.28 -23.20 -18.72
N GLY A 412 9.25 -23.76 -19.34
CA GLY A 412 9.38 -24.68 -20.46
C GLY A 412 9.58 -23.89 -21.76
N SER A 413 8.64 -24.01 -22.70
CA SER A 413 8.74 -23.34 -24.01
C SER A 413 8.34 -21.86 -24.04
N VAL A 414 8.02 -21.25 -22.90
CA VAL A 414 7.50 -19.87 -22.85
C VAL A 414 8.61 -18.84 -23.03
N ALA A 415 8.40 -17.89 -23.94
CA ALA A 415 9.30 -16.76 -24.14
C ALA A 415 9.17 -15.72 -23.00
N PRO A 416 10.28 -15.10 -22.55
CA PRO A 416 10.20 -14.01 -21.57
C PRO A 416 9.60 -12.74 -22.17
N SER A 417 8.79 -12.02 -21.39
CA SER A 417 8.30 -10.68 -21.75
C SER A 417 9.35 -9.58 -21.53
N PHE A 418 10.34 -9.82 -20.67
CA PHE A 418 11.39 -8.87 -20.33
C PHE A 418 12.75 -9.55 -20.22
N ARG A 419 13.81 -8.84 -20.62
CA ARG A 419 15.21 -9.18 -20.30
C ARG A 419 15.70 -8.27 -19.18
N ILE A 420 16.08 -8.84 -18.05
CA ILE A 420 16.67 -8.08 -16.94
C ILE A 420 18.07 -7.61 -17.36
N LEU A 421 18.30 -6.30 -17.30
CA LEU A 421 19.58 -5.66 -17.60
C LEU A 421 20.37 -5.41 -16.32
N ARG A 422 19.71 -4.98 -15.24
CA ARG A 422 20.35 -4.70 -13.95
C ARG A 422 19.51 -5.18 -12.77
N ARG A 423 20.19 -5.57 -11.69
CA ARG A 423 19.59 -5.82 -10.37
C ARG A 423 20.33 -5.06 -9.29
N SER A 424 19.64 -4.17 -8.56
CA SER A 424 20.22 -3.29 -7.53
C SER A 424 21.54 -2.63 -8.00
N GLY A 425 21.52 -2.08 -9.22
CA GLY A 425 22.68 -1.42 -9.84
C GLY A 425 23.75 -2.33 -10.42
N LYS A 426 23.69 -3.66 -10.22
CA LYS A 426 24.63 -4.62 -10.82
C LYS A 426 24.20 -4.98 -12.24
N ASP A 427 25.13 -4.81 -13.19
CA ASP A 427 24.92 -5.14 -14.60
C ASP A 427 24.85 -6.67 -14.80
N LEU A 428 23.77 -7.12 -15.45
CA LEU A 428 23.50 -8.51 -15.79
C LEU A 428 23.41 -8.72 -17.31
N SER A 429 23.72 -7.70 -18.12
CA SER A 429 23.72 -7.79 -19.59
C SER A 429 24.64 -8.89 -20.16
N GLN A 430 25.55 -9.41 -19.34
CA GLN A 430 26.51 -10.47 -19.66
C GLN A 430 26.15 -11.85 -19.06
N GLY A 431 25.08 -11.94 -18.25
CA GLY A 431 24.64 -13.18 -17.61
C GLY A 431 23.45 -13.81 -18.35
N GLY A 432 23.48 -15.13 -18.54
CA GLY A 432 22.44 -15.89 -19.24
C GLY A 432 21.00 -15.75 -18.67
N PRO A 433 20.01 -16.28 -19.41
CA PRO A 433 18.58 -15.91 -19.38
C PRO A 433 17.81 -16.15 -18.07
#